data_AF-A0A8J9Z9I8-F1
#
_entry.id   AF-A0A8J9Z9I8-F1
#
_cell.length_a   1.000
_cell.length_b   1.000
_cell.length_c   1.000
_cell.angle_alpha   90.00
_cell.angle_beta   90.00
_cell.angle_gamma   90.00
#
_symmetry.space_group_name_H-M   'P 1'
#
loop_
_entity.id
_entity.type
_entity.pdbx_description
1 polymer ?
#
loop_
_entity_poly.entity_id
_entity_poly.type
_entity_poly.pdbx_seq_one_letter_code
_entity_poly.pdbx_strand_id
1 'polypeptide(L)'
;MGNETKYLFGEDFNISSDEILSKQMLDSLYDDIPSFLPDDGLPRPNSSTCGDYCPEPEELLDASLHFRVALGIIYIIILLVCGVGNLVLLMILSKYRQARTKTNMLIANLAASDFIVAVLCIPFDLDYYVFKEKAWTFGATWCKLVNYIRMVSLYVSTNALLVIGAERYYCIFFPTRRRIGKKGAVFMSLLVWAISVLIAVPSALYSDVMPYLNRQGAMFCGQFWTIAMERQTKAYFVVVITLQFILPVIALSYCYLAIVWKVYTRERPGVMTAMQRDNLNKSKKKTLKLVFMLFMFIACWSPYYIYTYIRDFHAHILANSHLNTNLFYAVEAAAMGNSVINTFFNIILNKNLLSFVRPLFRMINEKYLRAVMSTSSSDNNVTSSLRGDHPIHRARGYRVVARLASRESHPRRLNSTRQVPTARGRPEQQPDLIVGLELLTKNSPSCAHRNEKKYLFMETSV
;
A
#
# COMPACT_ATOMS: atom_id res chain seq x y z
N MET A 1 3.81 48.33 4.47
CA MET A 1 4.40 47.13 3.86
C MET A 1 3.90 45.91 4.59
N GLY A 2 2.84 45.27 4.10
CA GLY A 2 2.37 43.97 4.58
C GLY A 2 2.14 43.10 3.35
N ASN A 3 2.90 42.01 3.21
CA ASN A 3 2.72 41.09 2.08
C ASN A 3 1.57 40.13 2.40
N GLU A 4 0.36 40.47 1.97
CA GLU A 4 -0.77 39.54 1.98
C GLU A 4 -0.44 38.30 1.14
N THR A 5 -0.21 37.18 1.83
CA THR A 5 0.12 35.92 1.18
C THR A 5 -1.16 35.18 0.85
N LYS A 6 -1.75 35.48 -0.32
CA LYS A 6 -2.96 34.80 -0.79
C LYS A 6 -2.63 33.37 -1.25
N TYR A 7 -3.52 32.42 -0.91
CA TYR A 7 -3.38 30.99 -1.22
C TYR A 7 -4.34 30.56 -2.32
N LEU A 8 -3.98 29.54 -3.09
CA LEU A 8 -4.74 29.12 -4.29
C LEU A 8 -6.03 28.33 -4.00
N PHE A 9 -6.17 27.74 -2.80
CA PHE A 9 -7.16 26.68 -2.53
C PHE A 9 -7.74 26.67 -1.10
N GLY A 10 -7.90 27.84 -0.48
CA GLY A 10 -8.83 27.96 0.66
C GLY A 10 -10.28 28.02 0.15
N GLU A 11 -11.23 27.42 0.88
CA GLU A 11 -12.60 27.96 0.91
C GLU A 11 -12.50 29.47 1.21
N ASP A 12 -13.34 30.33 0.63
CA ASP A 12 -13.14 31.80 0.57
C ASP A 12 -12.68 32.47 1.89
N PHE A 13 -11.38 32.42 2.14
CA PHE A 13 -10.72 32.97 3.31
C PHE A 13 -10.15 34.32 2.91
N ASN A 14 -11.08 35.27 2.75
CA ASN A 14 -10.78 36.64 2.36
C ASN A 14 -9.93 37.31 3.46
N ILE A 15 -8.62 37.40 3.23
CA ILE A 15 -7.74 38.23 4.05
C ILE A 15 -7.91 39.66 3.55
N SER A 16 -8.66 40.43 4.34
CA SER A 16 -8.68 41.89 4.33
C SER A 16 -8.82 42.35 5.77
N SER A 17 -7.82 43.07 6.29
CA SER A 17 -7.90 43.61 7.66
C SER A 17 -8.91 44.77 7.76
N ASP A 18 -9.29 45.37 6.63
CA ASP A 18 -10.23 46.49 6.55
C ASP A 18 -11.70 46.02 6.55
N GLU A 19 -11.98 44.77 6.15
CA GLU A 19 -13.35 44.22 6.07
C GLU A 19 -13.88 43.78 7.45
N ILE A 20 -12.98 43.45 8.40
CA ILE A 20 -13.35 43.19 9.80
C ILE A 20 -13.75 44.49 10.51
N LEU A 21 -13.03 45.59 10.22
CA LEU A 21 -13.32 46.89 10.82
C LEU A 21 -14.66 47.46 10.31
N SER A 22 -14.97 47.28 9.02
CA SER A 22 -16.26 47.76 8.48
C SER A 22 -17.45 47.01 9.11
N LYS A 23 -17.33 45.70 9.34
CA LYS A 23 -18.41 44.90 9.94
C LYS A 23 -18.63 45.23 11.42
N GLN A 24 -17.56 45.41 12.20
CA GLN A 24 -17.69 45.86 13.60
C GLN A 24 -18.19 47.31 13.73
N MET A 25 -17.90 48.19 12.76
CA MET A 25 -18.48 49.54 12.74
C MET A 25 -19.95 49.55 12.30
N LEU A 26 -20.35 48.67 11.38
CA LEU A 26 -21.76 48.56 10.93
C LEU A 26 -22.68 48.01 12.01
N ASP A 27 -22.26 46.98 12.75
CA ASP A 27 -23.05 46.44 13.87
C ASP A 27 -23.22 47.47 15.00
N SER A 28 -22.30 48.43 15.15
CA SER A 28 -22.39 49.54 16.12
C SER A 28 -23.21 50.75 15.62
N LEU A 29 -23.69 50.74 14.38
CA LEU A 29 -24.42 51.86 13.75
C LEU A 29 -25.89 51.53 13.44
N TYR A 30 -26.35 50.32 13.79
CA TYR A 30 -27.74 49.89 13.55
C TYR A 30 -28.69 50.15 14.74
N ASP A 31 -28.17 50.45 15.93
CA ASP A 31 -28.99 50.68 17.14
C ASP A 31 -29.54 52.12 17.29
N ASP A 32 -29.08 53.10 16.49
CA ASP A 32 -29.29 54.54 16.75
C ASP A 32 -29.69 55.39 15.50
N ILE A 33 -30.77 55.05 14.78
CA ILE A 33 -31.44 56.00 13.86
C ILE A 33 -32.99 55.96 13.99
N PRO A 34 -33.67 57.10 14.30
CA PRO A 34 -35.13 57.16 14.39
C PRO A 34 -35.88 57.09 13.05
N SER A 35 -37.10 56.58 13.10
CA SER A 35 -38.01 56.43 11.95
C SER A 35 -38.56 57.76 11.40
N PHE A 36 -38.00 58.27 10.30
CA PHE A 36 -38.63 59.32 9.48
C PHE A 36 -38.11 59.30 8.03
N LEU A 37 -38.99 58.95 7.07
CA LEU A 37 -39.15 59.48 5.68
C LEU A 37 -40.14 58.56 4.90
N PRO A 38 -40.77 59.04 3.81
CA PRO A 38 -42.08 58.53 3.38
C PRO A 38 -42.06 57.40 2.33
N ASP A 39 -43.25 56.84 2.11
CA ASP A 39 -43.54 55.63 1.34
C ASP A 39 -43.56 55.92 -0.19
N ASP A 40 -42.41 55.79 -0.86
CA ASP A 40 -42.34 55.78 -2.33
C ASP A 40 -42.69 54.38 -2.87
N GLY A 41 -43.86 54.28 -3.51
CA GLY A 41 -44.55 53.05 -3.89
C GLY A 41 -43.90 52.21 -5.01
N LEU A 42 -42.68 51.71 -4.79
CA LEU A 42 -42.09 50.62 -5.57
C LEU A 42 -42.54 49.26 -5.00
N PRO A 43 -43.02 48.31 -5.83
CA PRO A 43 -43.44 47.01 -5.33
C PRO A 43 -42.23 46.25 -4.79
N ARG A 44 -42.29 45.89 -3.50
CA ARG A 44 -41.30 45.01 -2.86
C ARG A 44 -41.22 43.69 -3.65
N PRO A 45 -40.03 43.16 -3.97
CA PRO A 45 -39.94 41.82 -4.55
C PRO A 45 -40.48 40.82 -3.53
N ASN A 46 -41.54 40.09 -3.89
CA ASN A 46 -42.14 39.09 -3.02
C ASN A 46 -41.10 38.02 -2.66
N SER A 47 -40.96 37.74 -1.36
CA SER A 47 -39.99 36.79 -0.80
C SER A 47 -40.43 35.33 -0.99
N SER A 48 -40.74 34.94 -2.22
CA SER A 48 -41.33 33.62 -2.55
C SER A 48 -40.81 33.00 -3.86
N THR A 49 -39.67 33.46 -4.38
CA THR A 49 -38.96 32.87 -5.53
C THR A 49 -37.47 32.61 -5.26
N CYS A 50 -37.15 32.13 -4.05
CA CYS A 50 -36.03 31.19 -3.93
C CYS A 50 -36.59 29.82 -4.36
N GLY A 51 -36.11 29.28 -5.48
CA GLY A 51 -36.57 28.00 -6.00
C GLY A 51 -36.24 26.85 -5.05
N ASP A 52 -37.08 25.82 -5.07
CA ASP A 52 -36.87 24.57 -4.32
C ASP A 52 -35.43 24.00 -4.55
N TYR A 53 -34.90 23.30 -3.53
CA TYR A 53 -33.51 22.82 -3.40
C TYR A 53 -32.47 23.77 -2.74
N CYS A 54 -32.85 24.43 -1.65
CA CYS A 54 -31.94 24.50 -0.50
C CYS A 54 -32.25 23.29 0.41
N PRO A 55 -31.38 22.27 0.55
CA PRO A 55 -31.63 21.18 1.49
C PRO A 55 -31.67 21.74 2.91
N GLU A 56 -32.56 21.20 3.76
CA GLU A 56 -32.64 21.65 5.15
C GLU A 56 -31.30 21.42 5.87
N PRO A 57 -30.93 22.28 6.85
CA PRO A 57 -29.65 22.14 7.57
C PRO A 57 -29.44 20.77 8.23
N GLU A 58 -30.53 20.09 8.57
CA GLU A 58 -30.54 18.75 9.18
C GLU A 58 -30.19 17.64 8.17
N GLU A 59 -30.74 17.66 6.95
CA GLU A 59 -30.40 16.69 5.88
C GLU A 59 -28.92 16.77 5.47
N LEU A 60 -28.37 18.00 5.38
CA LEU A 60 -26.97 18.21 5.02
C LEU A 60 -26.02 17.71 6.12
N LEU A 61 -26.44 17.79 7.39
CA LEU A 61 -25.70 17.31 8.55
C LEU A 61 -25.70 15.77 8.61
N ASP A 62 -26.85 15.14 8.38
CA ASP A 62 -26.98 13.67 8.36
C ASP A 62 -26.21 13.03 7.20
N ALA A 63 -26.28 13.61 6.00
CA ALA A 63 -25.47 13.16 4.86
C ALA A 63 -23.96 13.21 5.16
N SER A 64 -23.51 14.25 5.87
CA SER A 64 -22.13 14.40 6.34
C SER A 64 -21.75 13.33 7.39
N LEU A 65 -22.65 13.01 8.31
CA LEU A 65 -22.45 11.96 9.32
C LEU A 65 -22.35 10.57 8.68
N HIS A 66 -23.29 10.20 7.79
CA HIS A 66 -23.26 8.91 7.09
C HIS A 66 -21.96 8.72 6.30
N PHE A 67 -21.49 9.77 5.61
CA PHE A 67 -20.21 9.74 4.90
C PHE A 67 -19.03 9.50 5.85
N ARG A 68 -18.96 10.23 6.98
CA ARG A 68 -17.90 10.07 7.99
C ARG A 68 -17.88 8.66 8.59
N VAL A 69 -19.05 8.09 8.88
CA VAL A 69 -19.16 6.71 9.40
C VAL A 69 -18.68 5.70 8.35
N ALA A 70 -19.11 5.83 7.10
CA ALA A 70 -18.68 4.94 6.00
C ALA A 70 -17.15 5.01 5.78
N LEU A 71 -16.58 6.22 5.76
CA LEU A 71 -15.13 6.42 5.62
C LEU A 71 -14.36 5.87 6.83
N GLY A 72 -14.88 6.06 8.05
CA GLY A 72 -14.31 5.49 9.27
C GLY A 72 -14.25 3.95 9.23
N ILE A 73 -15.30 3.29 8.74
CA ILE A 73 -15.31 1.83 8.52
C ILE A 73 -14.23 1.44 7.50
N ILE A 74 -14.10 2.16 6.39
CA ILE A 74 -13.07 1.91 5.37
C ILE A 74 -11.65 2.05 5.97
N TYR A 75 -11.38 3.11 6.73
CA TYR A 75 -10.10 3.31 7.41
C TYR A 75 -9.80 2.22 8.45
N ILE A 76 -10.78 1.76 9.23
CA ILE A 76 -10.60 0.62 10.15
C ILE A 76 -10.30 -0.67 9.38
N ILE A 77 -10.95 -0.92 8.23
CA ILE A 77 -10.62 -2.07 7.36
C ILE A 77 -9.19 -1.95 6.82
N ILE A 78 -8.76 -0.78 6.38
CA ILE A 78 -7.38 -0.53 5.92
C ILE A 78 -6.39 -0.77 7.05
N LEU A 79 -6.63 -0.24 8.26
CA LEU A 79 -5.81 -0.43 9.44
C LEU A 79 -5.67 -1.92 9.81
N LEU A 80 -6.77 -2.67 9.82
CA LEU A 80 -6.76 -4.09 10.14
C LEU A 80 -6.07 -4.92 9.06
N VAL A 81 -6.40 -4.73 7.78
CA VAL A 81 -5.82 -5.54 6.69
C VAL A 81 -4.38 -5.16 6.42
N CYS A 82 -4.08 -3.87 6.18
CA CYS A 82 -2.72 -3.42 5.86
C CYS A 82 -1.82 -3.43 7.10
N GLY A 83 -2.30 -2.98 8.26
CA GLY A 83 -1.52 -2.96 9.49
C GLY A 83 -1.17 -4.37 9.97
N VAL A 84 -2.18 -5.18 10.32
CA VAL A 84 -1.93 -6.54 10.85
C VAL A 84 -1.35 -7.45 9.77
N GLY A 85 -1.85 -7.37 8.54
CA GLY A 85 -1.34 -8.16 7.41
C GLY A 85 0.13 -7.90 7.15
N ASN A 86 0.51 -6.67 6.82
CA ASN A 86 1.91 -6.38 6.48
C ASN A 86 2.85 -6.57 7.67
N LEU A 87 2.41 -6.32 8.91
CA LEU A 87 3.19 -6.69 10.11
C LEU A 87 3.47 -8.21 10.17
N VAL A 88 2.46 -9.06 9.95
CA VAL A 88 2.64 -10.52 9.92
C VAL A 88 3.60 -10.94 8.81
N LEU A 89 3.52 -10.32 7.62
CA LEU A 89 4.45 -10.57 6.52
C LEU A 89 5.89 -10.16 6.86
N LEU A 90 6.09 -8.97 7.42
CA LEU A 90 7.39 -8.49 7.87
C LEU A 90 7.97 -9.39 8.97
N MET A 91 7.14 -9.86 9.92
CA MET A 91 7.55 -10.83 10.93
C MET A 91 7.96 -12.19 10.33
N ILE A 92 7.20 -12.72 9.36
CA ILE A 92 7.52 -13.99 8.68
C ILE A 92 8.88 -13.87 7.96
N LEU A 93 9.09 -12.81 7.21
CA LEU A 93 10.34 -12.60 6.46
C LEU A 93 11.52 -12.33 7.40
N SER A 94 11.28 -11.61 8.50
CA SER A 94 12.29 -11.39 9.56
C SER A 94 12.65 -12.69 10.30
N LYS A 95 11.70 -13.59 10.57
CA LYS A 95 11.97 -14.84 11.29
C LYS A 95 12.52 -15.95 10.41
N TYR A 96 11.91 -16.21 9.24
CA TYR A 96 12.16 -17.42 8.46
C TYR A 96 13.10 -17.15 7.27
N ARG A 97 14.38 -17.50 7.41
CA ARG A 97 15.40 -17.37 6.34
C ARG A 97 15.00 -18.06 5.02
N GLN A 98 14.21 -19.14 5.11
CA GLN A 98 13.64 -19.86 3.97
C GLN A 98 12.65 -19.02 3.16
N ALA A 99 11.87 -18.15 3.82
CA ALA A 99 10.91 -17.25 3.17
C ALA A 99 11.59 -16.03 2.51
N ARG A 100 12.85 -15.72 2.84
CA ARG A 100 13.62 -14.59 2.27
C ARG A 100 14.13 -14.87 0.85
N THR A 101 13.20 -15.06 -0.10
CA THR A 101 13.51 -15.12 -1.55
C THR A 101 13.78 -13.72 -2.11
N LYS A 102 14.33 -13.63 -3.32
CA LYS A 102 14.65 -12.34 -3.99
C LYS A 102 13.42 -11.45 -4.13
N THR A 103 12.33 -11.98 -4.72
CA THR A 103 11.08 -11.22 -4.83
C THR A 103 10.44 -10.94 -3.47
N ASN A 104 10.57 -11.84 -2.50
CA ASN A 104 9.99 -11.59 -1.18
C ASN A 104 10.69 -10.43 -0.45
N MET A 105 11.94 -10.09 -0.77
CA MET A 105 12.57 -8.84 -0.28
C MET A 105 11.92 -7.59 -0.89
N LEU A 106 11.57 -7.62 -2.17
CA LEU A 106 10.84 -6.51 -2.82
C LEU A 106 9.40 -6.39 -2.30
N ILE A 107 8.75 -7.52 -2.03
CA ILE A 107 7.43 -7.56 -1.39
C ILE A 107 7.52 -7.06 0.08
N ALA A 108 8.64 -7.30 0.78
CA ALA A 108 8.87 -6.72 2.10
C ALA A 108 8.98 -5.19 2.06
N ASN A 109 9.54 -4.62 0.99
CA ASN A 109 9.62 -3.17 0.79
C ASN A 109 8.23 -2.56 0.67
N LEU A 110 7.39 -3.13 -0.19
CA LEU A 110 5.98 -2.74 -0.35
C LEU A 110 5.20 -2.90 0.96
N ALA A 111 5.41 -4.01 1.68
CA ALA A 111 4.79 -4.23 2.98
C ALA A 111 5.23 -3.22 4.05
N ALA A 112 6.48 -2.73 3.99
CA ALA A 112 6.98 -1.73 4.93
C ALA A 112 6.32 -0.36 4.70
N SER A 113 6.20 0.10 3.46
CA SER A 113 5.50 1.36 3.15
C SER A 113 3.99 1.27 3.45
N ASP A 114 3.33 0.18 3.03
CA ASP A 114 1.90 -0.03 3.32
C ASP A 114 1.62 -0.16 4.84
N PHE A 115 2.55 -0.74 5.61
CA PHE A 115 2.46 -0.79 7.08
C PHE A 115 2.63 0.60 7.71
N ILE A 116 3.57 1.42 7.22
CA ILE A 116 3.78 2.79 7.72
C ILE A 116 2.54 3.66 7.51
N VAL A 117 1.90 3.60 6.34
CA VAL A 117 0.61 4.29 6.10
C VAL A 117 -0.44 3.81 7.10
N ALA A 118 -0.57 2.49 7.28
CA ALA A 118 -1.57 1.91 8.18
C ALA A 118 -1.38 2.33 9.64
N VAL A 119 -0.16 2.45 10.15
CA VAL A 119 0.09 2.76 11.58
C VAL A 119 0.34 4.23 11.90
N LEU A 120 0.72 5.06 10.92
CA LEU A 120 1.00 6.49 11.13
C LEU A 120 0.03 7.43 10.40
N CYS A 121 -0.50 7.08 9.24
CA CYS A 121 -1.39 7.99 8.50
C CYS A 121 -2.85 7.74 8.93
N ILE A 122 -3.32 6.49 8.82
CA ILE A 122 -4.72 6.13 9.06
C ILE A 122 -5.23 6.52 10.47
N PRO A 123 -4.47 6.38 11.57
CA PRO A 123 -4.97 6.80 12.89
C PRO A 123 -5.15 8.31 13.02
N PHE A 124 -4.27 9.10 12.39
CA PHE A 124 -4.39 10.55 12.36
C PHE A 124 -5.53 11.01 11.44
N ASP A 125 -5.76 10.32 10.32
CA ASP A 125 -6.91 10.58 9.43
C ASP A 125 -8.25 10.25 10.10
N LEU A 126 -8.29 9.16 10.87
CA LEU A 126 -9.42 8.78 11.71
C LEU A 126 -9.71 9.84 12.80
N ASP A 127 -8.70 10.26 13.57
CA ASP A 127 -8.90 11.32 14.58
C ASP A 127 -9.35 12.62 13.91
N TYR A 128 -8.57 13.11 12.95
CA TYR A 128 -8.81 14.40 12.29
C TYR A 128 -10.17 14.47 11.59
N TYR A 129 -10.48 13.54 10.68
CA TYR A 129 -11.68 13.63 9.85
C TYR A 129 -12.92 13.03 10.52
N VAL A 130 -12.79 11.86 11.15
CA VAL A 130 -13.96 11.10 11.66
C VAL A 130 -14.32 11.56 13.08
N PHE A 131 -13.37 11.62 14.00
CA PHE A 131 -13.64 11.93 15.41
C PHE A 131 -13.64 13.43 15.75
N LYS A 132 -12.77 14.23 15.13
CA LYS A 132 -12.60 15.67 15.39
C LYS A 132 -13.28 16.57 14.37
N GLU A 133 -14.05 16.00 13.43
CA GLU A 133 -14.84 16.77 12.45
C GLU A 133 -14.02 17.77 11.63
N LYS A 134 -12.84 17.33 11.18
CA LYS A 134 -11.85 18.14 10.46
C LYS A 134 -11.12 19.18 11.33
N ALA A 135 -11.17 19.09 12.67
CA ALA A 135 -10.37 19.94 13.56
C ALA A 135 -9.03 19.27 13.93
N TRP A 136 -7.92 19.78 13.38
CA TRP A 136 -6.57 19.31 13.64
C TRP A 136 -6.05 19.83 14.99
N THR A 137 -5.61 18.93 15.88
CA THR A 137 -5.17 19.29 17.24
C THR A 137 -3.68 19.05 17.52
N PHE A 138 -2.93 18.45 16.58
CA PHE A 138 -1.52 18.07 16.79
C PHE A 138 -0.50 19.15 16.37
N GLY A 139 -0.96 20.31 15.89
CA GLY A 139 -0.11 21.43 15.45
C GLY A 139 0.65 21.21 14.13
N ALA A 140 1.38 22.24 13.69
CA ALA A 140 2.03 22.30 12.38
C ALA A 140 3.04 21.17 12.12
N THR A 141 3.88 20.84 13.10
CA THR A 141 4.95 19.84 12.96
C THR A 141 4.42 18.46 12.62
N TRP A 142 3.34 18.02 13.30
CA TRP A 142 2.70 16.74 13.00
C TRP A 142 1.94 16.78 11.67
N CYS A 143 1.31 17.90 11.31
CA CYS A 143 0.65 18.04 10.02
C CYS A 143 1.65 17.87 8.86
N LYS A 144 2.82 18.53 8.94
CA LYS A 144 3.93 18.38 7.99
C LYS A 144 4.45 16.94 7.95
N LEU A 145 4.69 16.34 9.10
CA LEU A 145 5.25 14.98 9.20
C LEU A 145 4.31 13.91 8.62
N VAL A 146 3.02 13.94 8.97
CA VAL A 146 2.03 12.94 8.54
C VAL A 146 1.79 13.04 7.03
N ASN A 147 1.59 14.25 6.48
CA ASN A 147 1.43 14.44 5.03
C ASN A 147 2.69 14.06 4.24
N TYR A 148 3.88 14.31 4.79
CA TYR A 148 5.13 13.89 4.16
C TYR A 148 5.29 12.36 4.15
N ILE A 149 5.16 11.72 5.31
CA ILE A 149 5.28 10.26 5.44
C ILE A 149 4.23 9.54 4.57
N ARG A 150 3.01 10.07 4.47
CA ARG A 150 1.97 9.59 3.56
C ARG A 150 2.46 9.57 2.11
N MET A 151 2.89 10.71 1.59
CA MET A 151 3.35 10.82 0.20
C MET A 151 4.58 9.94 -0.08
N VAL A 152 5.58 9.95 0.80
CA VAL A 152 6.76 9.07 0.69
C VAL A 152 6.33 7.61 0.58
N SER A 153 5.48 7.14 1.50
CA SER A 153 5.07 5.73 1.55
C SER A 153 4.25 5.31 0.33
N LEU A 154 3.33 6.17 -0.11
CA LEU A 154 2.56 5.95 -1.33
C LEU A 154 3.46 5.84 -2.57
N TYR A 155 4.42 6.75 -2.73
CA TYR A 155 5.38 6.70 -3.85
C TYR A 155 6.31 5.47 -3.74
N VAL A 156 6.73 5.07 -2.53
CA VAL A 156 7.51 3.84 -2.33
C VAL A 156 6.71 2.62 -2.77
N SER A 157 5.42 2.54 -2.45
CA SER A 157 4.55 1.43 -2.86
C SER A 157 4.41 1.36 -4.39
N THR A 158 4.16 2.48 -5.07
CA THR A 158 4.12 2.53 -6.56
C THR A 158 5.45 2.14 -7.21
N ASN A 159 6.56 2.74 -6.78
CA ASN A 159 7.89 2.45 -7.29
C ASN A 159 8.29 0.98 -7.02
N ALA A 160 7.89 0.41 -5.89
CA ALA A 160 8.10 -1.01 -5.57
C ALA A 160 7.30 -1.94 -6.50
N LEU A 161 6.04 -1.61 -6.82
CA LEU A 161 5.23 -2.36 -7.78
C LEU A 161 5.89 -2.38 -9.17
N LEU A 162 6.43 -1.25 -9.63
CA LEU A 162 7.18 -1.16 -10.89
C LEU A 162 8.41 -2.08 -10.89
N VAL A 163 9.23 -2.04 -9.83
CA VAL A 163 10.42 -2.92 -9.70
C VAL A 163 10.03 -4.41 -9.63
N ILE A 164 8.93 -4.74 -8.95
CA ILE A 164 8.39 -6.12 -8.92
C ILE A 164 7.94 -6.55 -10.32
N GLY A 165 7.22 -5.69 -11.06
CA GLY A 165 6.77 -5.98 -12.42
C GLY A 165 7.93 -6.22 -13.39
N ALA A 166 8.97 -5.37 -13.33
CA ALA A 166 10.19 -5.52 -14.10
C ALA A 166 10.97 -6.81 -13.75
N GLU A 167 11.07 -7.18 -12.47
CA GLU A 167 11.68 -8.46 -12.04
C GLU A 167 10.93 -9.66 -12.65
N ARG A 168 9.59 -9.59 -12.67
CA ARG A 168 8.74 -10.65 -13.25
C ARG A 168 8.91 -10.76 -14.75
N TYR A 169 8.90 -9.65 -15.48
CA TYR A 169 9.17 -9.61 -16.91
C TYR A 169 10.53 -10.23 -17.22
N TYR A 170 11.59 -9.77 -16.57
CA TYR A 170 12.95 -10.26 -16.80
C TYR A 170 13.09 -11.76 -16.51
N CYS A 171 12.49 -12.25 -15.40
CA CYS A 171 12.54 -13.67 -15.04
C CYS A 171 11.83 -14.60 -16.05
N ILE A 172 10.85 -14.09 -16.81
CA ILE A 172 10.06 -14.87 -17.76
C ILE A 172 10.69 -14.83 -19.17
N PHE A 173 11.18 -13.67 -19.60
CA PHE A 173 11.80 -13.49 -20.91
C PHE A 173 13.27 -13.94 -20.97
N PHE A 174 14.03 -13.79 -19.88
CA PHE A 174 15.47 -14.12 -19.82
C PHE A 174 15.78 -15.20 -18.77
N PRO A 175 15.24 -16.43 -18.90
CA PRO A 175 15.33 -17.46 -17.88
C PRO A 175 16.77 -17.91 -17.54
N THR A 176 17.68 -17.78 -18.52
CA THR A 176 19.11 -18.13 -18.42
C THR A 176 20.01 -16.99 -17.93
N ARG A 177 19.55 -15.73 -17.90
CA ARG A 177 20.37 -14.60 -17.43
C ARG A 177 20.42 -14.53 -15.89
N ARG A 178 21.51 -13.96 -15.36
CA ARG A 178 21.76 -13.87 -13.91
C ARG A 178 20.75 -12.92 -13.23
N ARG A 179 19.73 -13.50 -12.60
CA ARG A 179 18.71 -12.75 -11.84
C ARG A 179 19.31 -11.93 -10.70
N ILE A 180 18.77 -10.72 -10.48
CA ILE A 180 19.09 -9.78 -9.39
C ILE A 180 19.39 -10.53 -8.07
N GLY A 181 20.53 -10.25 -7.43
CA GLY A 181 20.93 -10.88 -6.16
C GLY A 181 20.12 -10.37 -4.96
N LYS A 182 20.26 -10.98 -3.77
CA LYS A 182 19.65 -10.42 -2.55
C LYS A 182 20.17 -9.01 -2.25
N LYS A 183 21.49 -8.80 -2.41
CA LYS A 183 22.12 -7.46 -2.32
C LYS A 183 21.52 -6.48 -3.32
N GLY A 184 21.30 -6.91 -4.57
CA GLY A 184 20.67 -6.08 -5.61
C GLY A 184 19.21 -5.72 -5.30
N ALA A 185 18.42 -6.65 -4.74
CA ALA A 185 17.05 -6.35 -4.31
C ALA A 185 17.03 -5.30 -3.19
N VAL A 186 17.94 -5.39 -2.20
CA VAL A 186 18.09 -4.38 -1.14
C VAL A 186 18.53 -3.03 -1.71
N PHE A 187 19.48 -3.01 -2.65
CA PHE A 187 19.91 -1.79 -3.32
C PHE A 187 18.76 -1.11 -4.08
N MET A 188 17.97 -1.88 -4.85
CA MET A 188 16.78 -1.35 -5.54
C MET A 188 15.75 -0.81 -4.55
N SER A 189 15.52 -1.48 -3.41
CA SER A 189 14.68 -0.97 -2.34
C SER A 189 15.18 0.38 -1.80
N LEU A 190 16.46 0.50 -1.45
CA LEU A 190 17.05 1.75 -0.96
C LEU A 190 16.93 2.89 -1.99
N LEU A 191 17.15 2.58 -3.28
CA LEU A 191 16.97 3.55 -4.36
C LEU A 191 15.51 4.01 -4.49
N VAL A 192 14.55 3.09 -4.38
CA VAL A 192 13.11 3.41 -4.35
C VAL A 192 12.79 4.36 -3.18
N TRP A 193 13.28 4.08 -1.97
CA TRP A 193 13.11 4.98 -0.81
C TRP A 193 13.71 6.36 -1.07
N ALA A 194 14.97 6.44 -1.55
CA ALA A 194 15.64 7.71 -1.81
C ALA A 194 14.91 8.58 -2.84
N ILE A 195 14.43 7.97 -3.94
CA ILE A 195 13.66 8.67 -4.98
C ILE A 195 12.31 9.15 -4.43
N SER A 196 11.58 8.29 -3.72
CA SER A 196 10.27 8.66 -3.14
C SER A 196 10.37 9.74 -2.05
N VAL A 197 11.41 9.69 -1.22
CA VAL A 197 11.77 10.73 -0.24
C VAL A 197 12.00 12.06 -0.95
N LEU A 198 12.81 12.08 -2.02
CA LEU A 198 13.10 13.30 -2.77
C LEU A 198 11.87 13.88 -3.47
N ILE A 199 11.06 13.06 -4.15
CA ILE A 199 9.85 13.51 -4.86
C ILE A 199 8.84 14.10 -3.86
N ALA A 200 8.71 13.55 -2.66
CA ALA A 200 7.75 14.02 -1.67
C ALA A 200 8.17 15.31 -0.92
N VAL A 201 9.39 15.84 -1.09
CA VAL A 201 9.88 17.01 -0.32
C VAL A 201 8.92 18.21 -0.36
N PRO A 202 8.33 18.61 -1.52
CA PRO A 202 7.37 19.71 -1.55
C PRO A 202 6.13 19.48 -0.68
N SER A 203 5.70 18.22 -0.48
CA SER A 203 4.62 17.90 0.46
C SER A 203 4.92 18.41 1.87
N ALA A 204 6.16 18.21 2.36
CA ALA A 204 6.56 18.67 3.69
C ALA A 204 6.68 20.20 3.78
N LEU A 205 7.19 20.84 2.72
CA LEU A 205 7.44 22.28 2.70
C LEU A 205 6.14 23.10 2.64
N TYR A 206 5.14 22.61 1.93
CA TYR A 206 3.87 23.31 1.71
C TYR A 206 2.70 22.79 2.56
N SER A 207 2.88 21.70 3.33
CA SER A 207 1.91 21.36 4.38
C SER A 207 2.00 22.35 5.54
N ASP A 208 0.88 22.83 6.06
CA ASP A 208 0.84 23.59 7.33
C ASP A 208 -0.54 23.49 8.01
N VAL A 209 -0.77 24.31 9.04
CA VAL A 209 -2.10 24.47 9.67
C VAL A 209 -2.64 25.89 9.52
N MET A 210 -3.94 26.03 9.25
CA MET A 210 -4.66 27.30 9.13
C MET A 210 -5.97 27.26 9.94
N PRO A 211 -6.45 28.38 10.51
CA PRO A 211 -7.72 28.40 11.23
C PRO A 211 -8.92 28.31 10.27
N TYR A 212 -10.04 27.72 10.73
CA TYR A 212 -11.32 27.81 10.03
C TYR A 212 -12.00 29.15 10.31
N LEU A 213 -12.43 29.89 9.28
CA LEU A 213 -13.23 31.11 9.47
C LEU A 213 -14.57 30.83 10.19
N ASN A 214 -15.24 29.72 9.85
CA ASN A 214 -16.59 29.41 10.33
C ASN A 214 -16.64 28.51 11.59
N ARG A 215 -15.47 28.15 12.18
CA ARG A 215 -15.39 27.36 13.42
C ARG A 215 -14.24 27.87 14.30
N GLN A 216 -14.59 28.69 15.29
CA GLN A 216 -13.63 29.28 16.23
C GLN A 216 -12.77 28.21 16.92
N GLY A 217 -11.44 28.39 16.90
CA GLY A 217 -10.47 27.48 17.50
C GLY A 217 -10.23 26.16 16.75
N ALA A 218 -10.96 25.86 15.67
CA ALA A 218 -10.67 24.71 14.82
C ALA A 218 -9.57 25.05 13.81
N MET A 219 -8.62 24.12 13.61
CA MET A 219 -7.54 24.25 12.64
C MET A 219 -7.68 23.22 11.52
N PHE A 220 -7.52 23.65 10.27
CA PHE A 220 -7.37 22.80 9.09
C PHE A 220 -5.89 22.47 8.88
N CYS A 221 -5.56 21.18 8.75
CA CYS A 221 -4.26 20.68 8.28
C CYS A 221 -4.36 20.32 6.80
N GLY A 222 -3.47 20.88 5.97
CA GLY A 222 -3.50 20.70 4.52
C GLY A 222 -2.24 21.21 3.82
N GLN A 223 -2.19 21.11 2.49
CA GLN A 223 -1.13 21.67 1.65
C GLN A 223 -1.55 23.04 1.10
N PHE A 224 -0.82 24.09 1.45
CA PHE A 224 -1.10 25.47 1.05
C PHE A 224 -0.03 25.98 0.09
N TRP A 225 -0.44 26.19 -1.16
CA TRP A 225 0.39 26.82 -2.19
C TRP A 225 -0.06 28.27 -2.39
N THR A 226 0.88 29.20 -2.38
CA THR A 226 0.61 30.63 -2.58
C THR A 226 0.24 30.91 -4.05
N ILE A 227 -0.54 31.96 -4.32
CA ILE A 227 -0.92 32.34 -5.70
C ILE A 227 0.33 32.61 -6.57
N ALA A 228 1.37 33.20 -6.00
CA ALA A 228 2.66 33.41 -6.68
C ALA A 228 3.39 32.11 -7.09
N MET A 229 2.93 30.94 -6.63
CA MET A 229 3.51 29.63 -6.91
C MET A 229 2.62 28.72 -7.77
N GLU A 230 1.56 29.23 -8.39
CA GLU A 230 0.61 28.44 -9.21
C GLU A 230 1.32 27.58 -10.29
N ARG A 231 2.30 28.16 -10.98
CA ARG A 231 3.10 27.46 -12.00
C ARG A 231 3.90 26.30 -11.40
N GLN A 232 4.46 26.50 -10.20
CA GLN A 232 5.23 25.51 -9.46
C GLN A 232 4.33 24.36 -8.97
N THR A 233 3.13 24.66 -8.47
CA THR A 233 2.13 23.66 -8.07
C THR A 233 1.72 22.79 -9.25
N LYS A 234 1.34 23.40 -10.38
CA LYS A 234 0.96 22.68 -11.61
C LYS A 234 2.12 21.87 -12.18
N ALA A 235 3.35 22.39 -12.16
CA ALA A 235 4.53 21.65 -12.58
C ALA A 235 4.83 20.45 -11.66
N TYR A 236 4.71 20.62 -10.34
CA TYR A 236 4.84 19.54 -9.37
C TYR A 236 3.79 18.45 -9.58
N PHE A 237 2.52 18.83 -9.78
CA PHE A 237 1.45 17.89 -10.14
C PHE A 237 1.81 17.09 -11.40
N VAL A 238 2.21 17.76 -12.49
CA VAL A 238 2.57 17.10 -13.77
C VAL A 238 3.73 16.11 -13.56
N VAL A 239 4.77 16.49 -12.82
CA VAL A 239 5.88 15.58 -12.49
C VAL A 239 5.40 14.37 -11.69
N VAL A 240 4.57 14.58 -10.65
CA VAL A 240 4.05 13.50 -9.81
C VAL A 240 3.15 12.55 -10.59
N ILE A 241 2.13 13.03 -11.32
CA ILE A 241 1.25 12.15 -12.11
C ILE A 241 2.03 11.40 -13.20
N THR A 242 3.02 12.02 -13.84
CA THR A 242 3.87 11.35 -14.83
C THR A 242 4.69 10.23 -14.19
N LEU A 243 5.39 10.50 -13.08
CA LEU A 243 6.31 9.53 -12.46
C LEU A 243 5.61 8.47 -11.59
N GLN A 244 4.47 8.80 -10.97
CA GLN A 244 3.77 7.99 -9.98
C GLN A 244 2.42 7.43 -10.47
N PHE A 245 2.03 7.71 -11.72
CA PHE A 245 0.86 7.08 -12.34
C PHE A 245 1.12 6.68 -13.80
N ILE A 246 1.34 7.65 -14.71
CA ILE A 246 1.36 7.41 -16.16
C ILE A 246 2.49 6.46 -16.56
N LEU A 247 3.74 6.75 -16.16
CA LEU A 247 4.89 5.90 -16.48
C LEU A 247 4.78 4.50 -15.83
N PRO A 248 4.44 4.36 -14.52
CA PRO A 248 4.14 3.06 -13.92
C PRO A 248 3.06 2.27 -14.67
N VAL A 249 1.95 2.89 -15.05
CA VAL A 249 0.86 2.23 -15.80
C VAL A 249 1.34 1.74 -17.16
N ILE A 250 2.01 2.58 -17.94
CA ILE A 250 2.52 2.19 -19.28
C ILE A 250 3.52 1.04 -19.16
N ALA A 251 4.51 1.17 -18.26
CA ALA A 251 5.56 0.17 -18.09
C ALA A 251 5.02 -1.18 -17.57
N LEU A 252 4.12 -1.15 -16.58
CA LEU A 252 3.48 -2.36 -16.07
C LEU A 252 2.52 -2.99 -17.08
N SER A 253 1.77 -2.19 -17.84
CA SER A 253 0.90 -2.68 -18.93
C SER A 253 1.72 -3.40 -19.99
N TYR A 254 2.80 -2.78 -20.50
CA TYR A 254 3.71 -3.42 -21.44
C TYR A 254 4.28 -4.74 -20.87
N CYS A 255 4.82 -4.70 -19.65
CA CYS A 255 5.41 -5.88 -19.01
C CYS A 255 4.39 -7.01 -18.85
N TYR A 256 3.17 -6.71 -18.39
CA TYR A 256 2.16 -7.74 -18.09
C TYR A 256 1.48 -8.26 -19.35
N LEU A 257 1.22 -7.42 -20.36
CA LEU A 257 0.73 -7.87 -21.68
C LEU A 257 1.76 -8.79 -22.35
N ALA A 258 3.03 -8.41 -22.35
CA ALA A 258 4.10 -9.25 -22.89
C ALA A 258 4.22 -10.59 -22.13
N ILE A 259 4.06 -10.59 -20.79
CA ILE A 259 4.02 -11.82 -19.99
C ILE A 259 2.78 -12.67 -20.32
N VAL A 260 1.59 -12.06 -20.45
CA VAL A 260 0.36 -12.77 -20.86
C VAL A 260 0.59 -13.46 -22.20
N TRP A 261 1.01 -12.71 -23.22
CA TRP A 261 1.34 -13.26 -24.54
C TRP A 261 2.33 -14.43 -24.40
N LYS A 262 3.50 -14.21 -23.78
CA LYS A 262 4.55 -15.24 -23.65
C LYS A 262 4.15 -16.47 -22.81
N VAL A 263 3.17 -16.36 -21.92
CA VAL A 263 2.67 -17.47 -21.10
C VAL A 263 1.54 -18.24 -21.80
N TYR A 264 0.79 -17.59 -22.69
CA TYR A 264 -0.36 -18.19 -23.38
C TYR A 264 0.00 -18.72 -24.79
N THR A 265 0.90 -18.07 -25.54
CA THR A 265 1.36 -18.52 -26.86
C THR A 265 2.53 -19.51 -26.81
N ARG A 266 3.03 -19.85 -25.62
CA ARG A 266 4.12 -20.81 -25.45
C ARG A 266 3.62 -22.25 -25.61
N GLU A 267 3.50 -22.66 -26.85
CA GLU A 267 3.51 -24.07 -27.22
C GLU A 267 4.84 -24.71 -26.82
N ARG A 268 4.78 -26.00 -26.48
CA ARG A 268 5.95 -26.81 -26.16
C ARG A 268 5.91 -28.04 -27.07
N PRO A 269 6.91 -28.26 -27.92
CA PRO A 269 6.95 -29.47 -28.73
C PRO A 269 7.06 -30.71 -27.83
N GLY A 270 6.31 -31.76 -28.17
CA GLY A 270 6.24 -33.02 -27.43
C GLY A 270 5.07 -33.13 -26.44
N VAL A 271 4.81 -34.36 -25.98
CA VAL A 271 3.73 -34.66 -25.04
C VAL A 271 4.01 -34.00 -23.68
N MET A 272 3.13 -33.08 -23.26
CA MET A 272 3.28 -32.42 -21.96
C MET A 272 2.99 -33.39 -20.81
N THR A 273 3.99 -33.61 -19.95
CA THR A 273 3.79 -34.32 -18.68
C THR A 273 2.81 -33.58 -17.77
N ALA A 274 2.10 -34.31 -16.90
CA ALA A 274 1.17 -33.72 -15.93
C ALA A 274 1.82 -32.61 -15.09
N MET A 275 3.06 -32.82 -14.62
CA MET A 275 3.82 -31.82 -13.85
C MET A 275 4.13 -30.55 -14.65
N GLN A 276 4.38 -30.64 -15.96
CA GLN A 276 4.58 -29.47 -16.82
C GLN A 276 3.26 -28.71 -17.06
N ARG A 277 2.13 -29.42 -17.24
CA ARG A 277 0.78 -28.82 -17.36
C ARG A 277 0.42 -28.06 -16.08
N ASP A 278 0.70 -28.65 -14.92
CA ASP A 278 0.54 -28.05 -13.61
C ASP A 278 1.35 -26.76 -13.43
N ASN A 279 2.62 -26.78 -13.84
CA ASN A 279 3.49 -25.61 -13.76
C ASN A 279 3.09 -24.50 -14.73
N LEU A 280 2.54 -24.83 -15.90
CA LEU A 280 1.93 -23.87 -16.81
C LEU A 280 0.67 -23.24 -16.18
N ASN A 281 -0.24 -24.04 -15.62
CA ASN A 281 -1.44 -23.55 -14.94
C ASN A 281 -1.11 -22.66 -13.73
N LYS A 282 -0.10 -23.03 -12.94
CA LYS A 282 0.43 -22.19 -11.84
C LYS A 282 1.04 -20.87 -12.35
N SER A 283 1.60 -20.87 -13.56
CA SER A 283 2.14 -19.66 -14.20
C SER A 283 1.01 -18.76 -14.71
N LYS A 284 0.02 -19.32 -15.43
CA LYS A 284 -1.19 -18.59 -15.87
C LYS A 284 -1.91 -17.91 -14.70
N LYS A 285 -2.17 -18.63 -13.60
CA LYS A 285 -2.79 -18.06 -12.39
C LYS A 285 -1.96 -16.92 -11.75
N LYS A 286 -0.62 -17.01 -11.77
CA LYS A 286 0.25 -15.91 -11.31
C LYS A 286 0.18 -14.71 -12.24
N THR A 287 0.15 -14.91 -13.55
CA THR A 287 0.02 -13.84 -14.54
C THR A 287 -1.33 -13.12 -14.42
N LEU A 288 -2.44 -13.87 -14.33
CA LEU A 288 -3.77 -13.29 -14.12
C LEU A 288 -3.84 -12.46 -12.82
N LYS A 289 -3.22 -12.93 -11.73
CA LYS A 289 -3.04 -12.14 -10.51
C LYS A 289 -2.31 -10.81 -10.78
N LEU A 290 -1.22 -10.80 -11.56
CA LEU A 290 -0.47 -9.57 -11.86
C LEU A 290 -1.32 -8.58 -12.66
N VAL A 291 -2.06 -9.05 -13.66
CA VAL A 291 -2.97 -8.24 -14.47
C VAL A 291 -4.11 -7.65 -13.61
N PHE A 292 -4.70 -8.46 -12.73
CA PHE A 292 -5.74 -7.98 -11.80
C PHE A 292 -5.22 -6.90 -10.85
N MET A 293 -4.02 -7.07 -10.28
CA MET A 293 -3.41 -6.05 -9.41
C MET A 293 -3.07 -4.76 -10.19
N LEU A 294 -2.72 -4.83 -11.49
CA LEU A 294 -2.56 -3.64 -12.33
C LEU A 294 -3.89 -2.92 -12.59
N PHE A 295 -4.94 -3.67 -12.93
CA PHE A 295 -6.29 -3.09 -13.10
C PHE A 295 -6.73 -2.36 -11.83
N MET A 296 -6.54 -2.99 -10.67
CA MET A 296 -6.87 -2.39 -9.38
C MET A 296 -5.96 -1.21 -9.01
N PHE A 297 -4.68 -1.24 -9.35
CA PHE A 297 -3.81 -0.07 -9.22
C PHE A 297 -4.38 1.13 -10.01
N ILE A 298 -4.79 0.92 -11.26
CA ILE A 298 -5.42 1.96 -12.09
C ILE A 298 -6.73 2.46 -11.46
N ALA A 299 -7.62 1.55 -11.06
CA ALA A 299 -8.94 1.88 -10.52
C ALA A 299 -8.90 2.58 -9.15
N CYS A 300 -7.93 2.24 -8.29
CA CYS A 300 -7.74 2.91 -7.00
C CYS A 300 -7.12 4.31 -7.16
N TRP A 301 -6.16 4.48 -8.07
CA TRP A 301 -5.41 5.72 -8.20
C TRP A 301 -6.04 6.75 -9.13
N SER A 302 -6.80 6.34 -10.15
CA SER A 302 -7.40 7.28 -11.10
C SER A 302 -8.34 8.31 -10.47
N PRO A 303 -9.20 8.00 -9.47
CA PRO A 303 -10.07 9.01 -8.86
C PRO A 303 -9.28 10.10 -8.15
N TYR A 304 -8.18 9.73 -7.48
CA TYR A 304 -7.29 10.68 -6.80
C TYR A 304 -6.58 11.61 -7.78
N TYR A 305 -6.01 11.08 -8.87
CA TYR A 305 -5.34 11.89 -9.88
C TYR A 305 -6.31 12.75 -10.71
N ILE A 306 -7.54 12.27 -10.95
CA ILE A 306 -8.60 13.08 -11.58
C ILE A 306 -9.02 14.21 -10.65
N TYR A 307 -9.32 13.93 -9.38
CA TYR A 307 -9.67 14.96 -8.40
C TYR A 307 -8.58 16.02 -8.26
N THR A 308 -7.31 15.60 -8.11
CA THR A 308 -6.18 16.54 -7.98
C THR A 308 -5.90 17.32 -9.26
N TYR A 309 -6.13 16.74 -10.45
CA TYR A 309 -6.13 17.49 -11.71
C TYR A 309 -7.22 18.57 -11.73
N ILE A 310 -8.47 18.24 -11.41
CA ILE A 310 -9.58 19.20 -11.44
C ILE A 310 -9.35 20.28 -10.37
N ARG A 311 -8.84 19.93 -9.18
CA ARG A 311 -8.39 20.89 -8.17
C ARG A 311 -7.33 21.84 -8.74
N ASP A 312 -6.22 21.31 -9.24
CA ASP A 312 -5.05 22.11 -9.59
C ASP A 312 -5.20 22.92 -10.90
N PHE A 313 -6.11 22.52 -11.81
CA PHE A 313 -6.32 23.17 -13.12
C PHE A 313 -7.72 23.80 -13.31
N HIS A 314 -8.73 23.36 -12.56
CA HIS A 314 -10.14 23.77 -12.70
C HIS A 314 -10.78 24.09 -11.34
N ALA A 315 -10.03 24.81 -10.49
CA ALA A 315 -10.39 25.22 -9.13
C ALA A 315 -11.86 25.63 -8.92
N HIS A 316 -12.39 26.44 -9.85
CA HIS A 316 -13.75 26.98 -9.83
C HIS A 316 -14.85 25.91 -9.76
N ILE A 317 -14.59 24.69 -10.25
CA ILE A 317 -15.55 23.58 -10.20
C ILE A 317 -15.68 23.04 -8.76
N LEU A 318 -14.58 23.04 -8.00
CA LEU A 318 -14.55 22.53 -6.62
C LEU A 318 -14.92 23.61 -5.60
N ALA A 319 -14.58 24.88 -5.86
CA ALA A 319 -14.86 26.01 -4.97
C ALA A 319 -16.35 26.12 -4.59
N ASN A 320 -17.24 25.94 -5.57
CA ASN A 320 -18.69 26.04 -5.38
C ASN A 320 -19.33 24.79 -4.72
N SER A 321 -18.54 23.81 -4.25
CA SER A 321 -19.05 22.53 -3.76
C SER A 321 -18.77 22.29 -2.27
N HIS A 322 -19.82 22.32 -1.44
CA HIS A 322 -19.72 21.98 -0.01
C HIS A 322 -19.20 20.55 0.25
N LEU A 323 -19.25 19.67 -0.77
CA LEU A 323 -18.74 18.31 -0.72
C LEU A 323 -17.24 18.18 -1.06
N ASN A 324 -16.56 19.25 -1.49
CA ASN A 324 -15.16 19.25 -1.92
C ASN A 324 -14.23 18.48 -0.95
N THR A 325 -14.27 18.86 0.34
CA THR A 325 -13.49 18.21 1.38
C THR A 325 -13.85 16.74 1.56
N ASN A 326 -15.13 16.35 1.44
CA ASN A 326 -15.55 14.96 1.59
C ASN A 326 -15.08 14.12 0.39
N LEU A 327 -15.14 14.68 -0.82
CA LEU A 327 -14.62 14.06 -2.05
C LEU A 327 -13.12 13.80 -1.97
N PHE A 328 -12.33 14.73 -1.41
CA PHE A 328 -10.89 14.54 -1.20
C PHE A 328 -10.57 13.25 -0.42
N TYR A 329 -11.17 13.07 0.77
CA TYR A 329 -10.91 11.88 1.57
C TYR A 329 -11.51 10.61 0.97
N ALA A 330 -12.61 10.70 0.20
CA ALA A 330 -13.15 9.57 -0.56
C ALA A 330 -12.13 9.04 -1.59
N VAL A 331 -11.56 9.93 -2.42
CA VAL A 331 -10.59 9.53 -3.45
C VAL A 331 -9.24 9.12 -2.87
N GLU A 332 -8.84 9.71 -1.73
CA GLU A 332 -7.65 9.31 -0.98
C GLU A 332 -7.82 7.90 -0.38
N ALA A 333 -8.96 7.60 0.24
CA ALA A 333 -9.26 6.25 0.74
C ALA A 333 -9.36 5.22 -0.40
N ALA A 334 -9.90 5.59 -1.56
CA ALA A 334 -9.89 4.75 -2.75
C ALA A 334 -8.46 4.43 -3.22
N ALA A 335 -7.55 5.41 -3.22
CA ALA A 335 -6.13 5.21 -3.54
C ALA A 335 -5.43 4.29 -2.52
N MET A 336 -5.68 4.48 -1.22
CA MET A 336 -5.20 3.60 -0.15
C MET A 336 -5.72 2.16 -0.27
N GLY A 337 -6.89 1.96 -0.90
CA GLY A 337 -7.44 0.64 -1.25
C GLY A 337 -6.48 -0.25 -2.07
N ASN A 338 -5.58 0.34 -2.86
CA ASN A 338 -4.53 -0.40 -3.57
C ASN A 338 -3.65 -1.22 -2.60
N SER A 339 -3.28 -0.66 -1.44
CA SER A 339 -2.48 -1.34 -0.41
C SER A 339 -3.24 -2.51 0.23
N VAL A 340 -4.56 -2.41 0.40
CA VAL A 340 -5.42 -3.52 0.87
C VAL A 340 -5.36 -4.70 -0.11
N ILE A 341 -5.49 -4.40 -1.40
CA ILE A 341 -5.46 -5.39 -2.49
C ILE A 341 -4.07 -6.05 -2.56
N ASN A 342 -2.99 -5.26 -2.52
CA ASN A 342 -1.62 -5.76 -2.47
C ASN A 342 -1.40 -6.70 -1.28
N THR A 343 -1.86 -6.31 -0.09
CA THR A 343 -1.72 -7.10 1.14
C THR A 343 -2.48 -8.42 1.05
N PHE A 344 -3.76 -8.38 0.63
CA PHE A 344 -4.60 -9.56 0.42
C PHE A 344 -3.96 -10.55 -0.57
N PHE A 345 -3.48 -10.06 -1.70
CA PHE A 345 -2.87 -10.90 -2.72
C PHE A 345 -1.49 -11.44 -2.32
N ASN A 346 -0.67 -10.67 -1.60
CA ASN A 346 0.69 -11.06 -1.26
C ASN A 346 0.76 -12.00 -0.05
N ILE A 347 -0.22 -11.93 0.85
CA ILE A 347 -0.29 -12.72 2.09
C ILE A 347 -1.43 -13.74 2.02
N ILE A 348 -2.67 -13.26 2.00
CA ILE A 348 -3.88 -14.07 2.23
C ILE A 348 -4.09 -15.10 1.11
N LEU A 349 -3.73 -14.77 -0.13
CA LEU A 349 -3.76 -15.73 -1.24
C LEU A 349 -2.45 -16.49 -1.47
N ASN A 350 -1.39 -16.21 -0.71
CA ASN A 350 -0.08 -16.82 -0.89
C ASN A 350 0.12 -18.02 0.04
N LYS A 351 -0.34 -19.20 -0.38
CA LYS A 351 -0.24 -20.47 0.37
C LYS A 351 1.18 -20.77 0.89
N ASN A 352 2.22 -20.35 0.19
CA ASN A 352 3.63 -20.54 0.59
C ASN A 352 4.07 -19.62 1.75
N LEU A 353 3.37 -18.51 1.99
CA LEU A 353 3.60 -17.66 3.16
C LEU A 353 2.65 -18.01 4.31
N LEU A 354 1.40 -18.39 4.00
CA LEU A 354 0.43 -18.87 4.99
C LEU A 354 0.92 -20.09 5.78
N SER A 355 1.74 -20.97 5.17
CA SER A 355 2.36 -22.10 5.88
C SER A 355 3.26 -21.67 7.05
N PHE A 356 3.83 -20.47 7.02
CA PHE A 356 4.64 -19.90 8.10
C PHE A 356 3.83 -19.12 9.15
N VAL A 357 2.56 -18.80 8.88
CA VAL A 357 1.67 -18.06 9.79
C VAL A 357 1.36 -18.87 11.04
N ARG A 358 0.90 -20.13 10.91
CA ARG A 358 0.57 -20.98 12.07
C ARG A 358 1.78 -21.22 13.00
N PRO A 359 2.98 -21.57 12.51
CA PRO A 359 4.18 -21.67 13.36
C PRO A 359 4.58 -20.35 14.01
N LEU A 360 4.42 -19.21 13.34
CA LEU A 360 4.68 -17.89 13.91
C LEU A 360 3.78 -17.61 15.12
N PHE A 361 2.46 -17.79 14.98
CA PHE A 361 1.51 -17.57 16.07
C PHE A 361 1.74 -18.51 17.27
N ARG A 362 2.04 -19.80 17.04
CA ARG A 362 2.42 -20.73 18.14
C ARG A 362 3.62 -20.20 18.92
N MET A 363 4.69 -19.79 18.22
CA MET A 363 5.91 -19.29 18.84
C MET A 363 5.72 -17.95 19.57
N ILE A 364 4.84 -17.07 19.08
CA ILE A 364 4.45 -15.84 19.80
C ILE A 364 3.70 -16.20 21.08
N ASN A 365 2.72 -17.09 21.01
CA ASN A 365 1.95 -17.53 22.18
C ASN A 365 2.84 -18.22 23.24
N GLU A 366 3.74 -19.10 22.83
CA GLU A 366 4.72 -19.74 23.73
C GLU A 366 5.69 -18.74 24.38
N LYS A 367 6.00 -17.61 23.73
CA LYS A 367 6.80 -16.54 24.32
C LYS A 367 5.99 -15.72 25.31
N TYR A 368 4.77 -15.35 24.95
CA TYR A 368 3.86 -14.61 25.81
C TYR A 368 3.55 -15.38 27.11
N LEU A 369 3.18 -16.66 26.99
CA LEU A 369 2.94 -17.53 28.15
C LEU A 369 4.18 -17.65 29.05
N ARG A 370 5.39 -17.75 28.48
CA ARG A 370 6.63 -17.75 29.26
C ARG A 370 6.86 -16.43 30.00
N ALA A 371 6.63 -15.29 29.36
CA ALA A 371 6.77 -13.97 29.98
C ALA A 371 5.80 -13.79 31.16
N VAL A 372 4.52 -14.13 30.97
CA VAL A 372 3.49 -14.05 32.03
C VAL A 372 3.83 -14.97 33.22
N MET A 373 4.32 -16.19 32.95
CA MET A 373 4.76 -17.11 34.01
C MET A 373 5.99 -16.61 34.78
N SER A 374 6.93 -15.91 34.13
CA SER A 374 8.07 -15.31 34.85
C SER A 374 7.67 -14.14 35.74
N THR A 375 6.71 -13.29 35.33
CA THR A 375 6.22 -12.19 36.18
C THR A 375 5.50 -12.73 37.41
N SER A 376 4.56 -13.66 37.23
CA SER A 376 3.81 -14.29 38.34
C SER A 376 4.69 -15.07 39.32
N SER A 377 5.88 -15.52 38.90
CA SER A 377 6.86 -16.14 39.80
C SER A 377 7.63 -15.13 40.67
N SER A 378 7.70 -13.85 40.27
CA SER A 378 8.27 -12.79 41.11
C SER A 378 7.28 -12.31 42.18
N ASP A 379 6.00 -12.15 41.83
CA ASP A 379 4.98 -11.65 42.77
C ASP A 379 4.73 -12.61 43.95
N ASN A 380 4.86 -13.91 43.72
CA ASN A 380 4.79 -14.94 44.77
C ASN A 380 6.00 -14.91 45.75
N ASN A 381 7.12 -14.29 45.37
CA ASN A 381 8.28 -14.13 46.24
C ASN A 381 8.23 -12.83 47.07
N VAL A 382 7.33 -11.89 46.74
CA VAL A 382 7.11 -10.67 47.54
C VAL A 382 6.04 -10.92 48.61
N THR A 383 4.98 -11.64 48.25
CA THR A 383 3.87 -11.98 49.17
C THR A 383 4.23 -13.04 50.21
N SER A 384 5.29 -13.83 50.02
CA SER A 384 5.78 -14.81 51.00
C SER A 384 6.48 -14.20 52.23
N SER A 385 6.73 -12.89 52.25
CA SER A 385 7.29 -12.19 53.43
C SER A 385 6.22 -11.69 54.42
N LEU A 386 4.93 -11.72 54.05
CA LEU A 386 3.84 -11.12 54.83
C LEU A 386 2.57 -11.99 54.91
N ARG A 387 2.71 -13.26 55.31
CA ARG A 387 1.67 -13.97 56.10
C ARG A 387 2.16 -15.29 56.70
N GLY A 388 2.02 -15.43 58.00
CA GLY A 388 2.09 -16.73 58.68
C GLY A 388 0.83 -17.56 58.46
N ASP A 389 1.01 -18.88 58.54
CA ASP A 389 0.06 -19.92 58.96
C ASP A 389 -1.40 -19.86 58.49
N HIS A 390 -1.69 -20.55 57.37
CA HIS A 390 -2.64 -21.67 57.35
C HIS A 390 -2.64 -22.38 55.97
N PRO A 391 -2.81 -23.73 55.89
CA PRO A 391 -2.81 -24.45 54.63
C PRO A 391 -4.21 -24.55 54.01
N ILE A 392 -4.40 -24.02 52.79
CA ILE A 392 -5.60 -24.30 51.98
C ILE A 392 -5.22 -24.74 50.56
N HIS A 393 -5.80 -25.86 50.14
CA HIS A 393 -5.67 -26.43 48.79
C HIS A 393 -6.14 -25.47 47.69
N ARG A 394 -5.27 -25.12 46.73
CA ARG A 394 -5.63 -24.98 45.29
C ARG A 394 -4.42 -24.73 44.36
N ALA A 395 -3.90 -25.79 43.73
CA ALA A 395 -2.95 -25.66 42.62
C ALA A 395 -2.94 -26.90 41.68
N ARG A 396 -4.09 -27.28 41.09
CA ARG A 396 -4.19 -28.42 40.15
C ARG A 396 -4.67 -28.09 38.72
N GLY A 397 -4.98 -26.85 38.39
CA GLY A 397 -5.55 -26.47 37.08
C GLY A 397 -4.56 -26.43 35.91
N TYR A 398 -3.36 -25.86 36.09
CA TYR A 398 -2.58 -25.33 34.96
C TYR A 398 -1.50 -26.25 34.36
N ARG A 399 -1.12 -27.36 35.02
CA ARG A 399 -0.10 -28.29 34.50
C ARG A 399 -0.58 -29.18 33.34
N VAL A 400 -1.89 -29.24 33.06
CA VAL A 400 -2.46 -30.13 32.03
C VAL A 400 -2.28 -29.59 30.62
N VAL A 401 -2.46 -28.27 30.42
CA VAL A 401 -2.42 -27.64 29.08
C VAL A 401 -1.05 -27.78 28.42
N ALA A 402 0.04 -27.68 29.20
CA ALA A 402 1.40 -27.82 28.69
C ALA A 402 1.74 -29.26 28.20
N ARG A 403 1.06 -30.30 28.72
CA ARG A 403 1.34 -31.69 28.34
C ARG A 403 0.58 -32.15 27.09
N LEU A 404 -0.58 -31.57 26.80
CA LEU A 404 -1.37 -31.92 25.61
C LEU A 404 -0.74 -31.38 24.31
N ALA A 405 -0.10 -30.19 24.35
CA ALA A 405 0.55 -29.60 23.18
C ALA A 405 1.78 -30.38 22.67
N SER A 406 2.36 -31.28 23.46
CA SER A 406 3.60 -31.99 23.12
C SER A 406 3.37 -33.37 22.46
N ARG A 407 2.13 -33.85 22.32
CA ARG A 407 1.87 -35.25 21.89
C ARG A 407 1.47 -35.43 20.42
N GLU A 408 1.29 -34.35 19.66
CA GLU A 408 0.98 -34.41 18.22
C GLU A 408 2.04 -33.67 17.36
N SER A 409 3.16 -34.33 17.09
CA SER A 409 3.86 -34.33 15.77
C SER A 409 5.26 -34.95 15.87
N HIS A 410 5.34 -36.27 15.68
CA HIS A 410 6.57 -36.95 15.27
C HIS A 410 6.28 -37.72 13.97
N PRO A 411 6.76 -37.24 12.81
CA PRO A 411 6.72 -38.05 11.59
C PRO A 411 7.76 -39.16 11.73
N ARG A 412 7.31 -40.42 11.83
CA ARG A 412 8.19 -41.59 11.84
C ARG A 412 9.01 -41.62 10.54
N ARG A 413 10.32 -41.43 10.64
CA ARG A 413 11.25 -41.85 9.59
C ARG A 413 11.45 -43.35 9.73
N LEU A 414 10.96 -44.12 8.77
CA LEU A 414 11.35 -45.52 8.58
C LEU A 414 12.43 -45.57 7.51
N ASN A 415 13.61 -46.07 7.88
CA ASN A 415 14.62 -46.59 6.96
C ASN A 415 15.67 -47.37 7.78
N SER A 416 15.61 -48.71 7.73
CA SER A 416 16.80 -49.58 7.82
C SER A 416 16.45 -51.02 7.41
N THR A 417 16.84 -51.35 6.18
CA THR A 417 17.60 -52.55 5.80
C THR A 417 17.31 -53.94 6.41
N ARG A 418 17.00 -54.87 5.48
CA ARG A 418 17.65 -56.20 5.29
C ARG A 418 17.16 -57.39 6.15
N GLN A 419 16.44 -58.31 5.49
CA GLN A 419 16.62 -59.76 5.69
C GLN A 419 16.28 -60.52 4.40
N VAL A 420 16.99 -61.63 4.18
CA VAL A 420 16.86 -62.57 3.05
C VAL A 420 16.23 -63.86 3.60
N PRO A 421 15.42 -64.58 2.82
CA PRO A 421 15.66 -66.02 2.72
C PRO A 421 15.78 -66.51 1.26
N THR A 422 16.63 -67.52 1.10
CA THR A 422 16.82 -68.33 -0.11
C THR A 422 15.78 -69.46 -0.22
N ALA A 423 15.34 -69.83 -1.43
CA ALA A 423 15.52 -71.19 -1.98
C ALA A 423 14.81 -71.45 -3.34
N ARG A 424 15.55 -72.13 -4.25
CA ARG A 424 15.16 -73.11 -5.29
C ARG A 424 14.10 -72.77 -6.37
N GLY A 425 14.50 -72.96 -7.64
CA GLY A 425 13.60 -73.06 -8.80
C GLY A 425 14.25 -72.77 -10.16
N ARG A 426 15.05 -73.70 -10.68
CA ARG A 426 15.46 -73.79 -12.12
C ARG A 426 14.63 -74.94 -12.76
N PRO A 427 14.51 -75.08 -14.11
CA PRO A 427 15.61 -74.99 -15.08
C PRO A 427 15.31 -74.32 -16.45
N GLU A 428 16.41 -74.12 -17.22
CA GLU A 428 16.54 -74.18 -18.70
C GLU A 428 15.70 -73.21 -19.59
N GLN A 429 16.16 -72.75 -20.77
CA GLN A 429 17.05 -73.35 -21.77
C GLN A 429 17.91 -72.29 -22.55
N GLN A 430 18.74 -72.80 -23.47
CA GLN A 430 19.94 -72.26 -24.15
C GLN A 430 19.81 -71.06 -25.17
N PRO A 431 20.93 -70.61 -25.81
CA PRO A 431 21.07 -69.29 -26.47
C PRO A 431 21.41 -69.30 -27.98
N ASP A 432 21.46 -68.11 -28.59
CA ASP A 432 22.24 -67.70 -29.79
C ASP A 432 22.72 -66.25 -29.52
N LEU A 433 23.96 -65.77 -29.72
CA LEU A 433 25.05 -65.98 -30.68
C LEU A 433 24.82 -65.34 -32.07
N ILE A 434 25.70 -64.38 -32.42
CA ILE A 434 26.36 -64.12 -33.74
C ILE A 434 26.60 -62.61 -34.02
N VAL A 435 27.90 -62.26 -34.12
CA VAL A 435 28.60 -61.34 -35.07
C VAL A 435 27.99 -59.96 -35.40
N GLY A 436 28.75 -58.85 -35.49
CA GLY A 436 30.20 -58.64 -35.32
C GLY A 436 30.74 -57.52 -36.26
N LEU A 437 31.98 -57.06 -36.00
CA LEU A 437 32.81 -56.16 -36.84
C LEU A 437 32.21 -54.76 -37.14
N GLU A 438 32.96 -53.68 -37.43
CA GLU A 438 34.31 -53.20 -37.20
C GLU A 438 34.46 -51.92 -38.05
N LEU A 439 35.34 -50.99 -37.60
CA LEU A 439 36.12 -50.05 -38.45
C LEU A 439 35.32 -48.93 -39.19
N LEU A 440 35.91 -47.84 -39.72
CA LEU A 440 37.31 -47.35 -39.75
C LEU A 440 37.36 -45.80 -39.82
N THR A 441 38.20 -45.12 -39.00
CA THR A 441 38.82 -43.76 -39.24
C THR A 441 37.91 -42.50 -39.40
N LYS A 442 38.35 -41.22 -39.31
CA LYS A 442 39.46 -40.41 -38.73
C LYS A 442 39.36 -39.01 -39.41
N ASN A 443 39.96 -37.98 -38.83
CA ASN A 443 40.29 -36.65 -39.40
C ASN A 443 39.26 -35.49 -39.31
N SER A 444 39.69 -34.42 -38.65
CA SER A 444 39.38 -33.01 -38.99
C SER A 444 40.30 -32.55 -40.14
N PRO A 445 40.04 -31.41 -40.84
CA PRO A 445 40.54 -30.13 -40.30
C PRO A 445 39.72 -28.85 -40.66
N SER A 446 40.24 -27.73 -40.17
CA SER A 446 39.92 -26.30 -40.33
C SER A 446 39.35 -25.78 -41.66
N CYS A 447 38.57 -24.69 -41.59
CA CYS A 447 38.68 -23.55 -42.52
C CYS A 447 38.21 -22.22 -41.86
N ALA A 448 38.60 -21.06 -42.39
CA ALA A 448 38.48 -19.75 -41.71
C ALA A 448 38.19 -18.56 -42.64
N HIS A 449 37.38 -17.58 -42.18
CA HIS A 449 37.28 -16.14 -42.55
C HIS A 449 36.27 -15.49 -41.57
N ARG A 450 36.43 -14.32 -40.91
CA ARG A 450 37.09 -13.01 -41.09
C ARG A 450 36.24 -11.95 -41.83
N ASN A 451 36.21 -10.74 -41.26
CA ASN A 451 35.66 -9.45 -41.74
C ASN A 451 34.11 -9.32 -41.76
N GLU A 452 33.48 -8.16 -41.60
CA GLU A 452 33.85 -6.82 -41.08
C GLU A 452 32.57 -5.95 -40.95
N LYS A 453 32.65 -4.82 -40.21
CA LYS A 453 31.75 -3.63 -40.34
C LYS A 453 30.26 -3.85 -39.93
N LYS A 454 29.48 -2.85 -39.51
CA LYS A 454 29.61 -1.38 -39.58
C LYS A 454 28.96 -0.73 -38.34
N TYR A 455 29.56 0.33 -37.81
CA TYR A 455 28.82 1.33 -37.01
C TYR A 455 28.18 2.34 -37.98
N LEU A 456 27.06 2.95 -37.59
CA LEU A 456 26.64 4.25 -38.11
C LEU A 456 25.97 5.06 -36.99
N PHE A 457 26.22 6.37 -37.00
CA PHE A 457 25.72 7.40 -36.08
C PHE A 457 24.88 8.39 -36.90
N MET A 458 24.10 9.25 -36.21
CA MET A 458 23.44 10.47 -36.76
C MET A 458 22.28 10.19 -37.76
N GLU A 459 21.27 11.06 -37.93
CA GLU A 459 21.13 12.46 -37.47
C GLU A 459 19.65 12.89 -37.21
N THR A 460 19.53 14.16 -36.83
CA THR A 460 18.45 15.04 -36.35
C THR A 460 17.09 15.15 -37.09
N SER A 461 16.16 15.88 -36.41
CA SER A 461 15.05 16.71 -36.95
C SER A 461 13.91 16.00 -37.68
N VAL A 462 12.63 16.23 -37.34
CA VAL A 462 11.93 17.52 -37.15
C VAL A 462 11.25 17.64 -35.77
#